data_AF-A0A959DNU6-F1
#
_entry.id   AF-A0A959DNU6-F1
#
_cell.length_a   1.000
_cell.length_b   1.000
_cell.length_c   1.000
_cell.angle_alpha   90.00
_cell.angle_beta   90.00
_cell.angle_gamma   90.00
#
_symmetry.space_group_name_H-M   'P 1'
#
loop_
_entity.id
_entity.type
_entity.pdbx_description
1 polymer ?
#
loop_
_entity_poly.entity_id
_entity_poly.type
_entity_poly.pdbx_seq_one_letter_code
_entity_poly.pdbx_strand_id
1 'polypeptide(L)'
;MKRIVLLVLVFGCFMISQMTAQTNDALMKQKEAKVAELAKLEADLAGLTSQADGLKGEIAALTEQLTPYPRWDKGLLGNIGLNLSGFNNWLSKAQPNTSAANIGTTLSGFANADYQKAFWRNSANLTLGWIKFDDKDISTDPTGFQVAADAFNMMSLYGYKLSDKIALSALGEYRTSILDGKFNDPGYLDLGVGATWTPVKDLVVVIHPLDYNFVFSSGDYNYESSLGCKIVADYTRQITKGVAWKSNLSAFLSYKGSELNNWTWVNGFSTAVKGVGIGLDIGLRNNKQESLAAISEGKLDTGKNPLQTYWILGFSYAISSKK
;
A
#
# COMPACT_ATOMS: atom_id res chain seq x y z
N MET A 1 -58.08 54.65 -35.15
CA MET A 1 -57.82 53.66 -34.08
C MET A 1 -56.63 52.74 -34.35
N LYS A 2 -56.49 52.07 -35.51
CA LYS A 2 -55.37 51.14 -35.78
C LYS A 2 -53.94 51.75 -35.70
N ARG A 3 -53.73 53.02 -36.06
CA ARG A 3 -52.41 53.68 -36.01
C ARG A 3 -51.95 54.08 -34.59
N ILE A 4 -52.88 54.36 -33.68
CA ILE A 4 -52.56 54.74 -32.29
C ILE A 4 -52.21 53.50 -31.46
N VAL A 5 -52.90 52.38 -31.70
CA VAL A 5 -52.60 51.08 -31.04
C VAL A 5 -51.20 50.58 -31.42
N LEU A 6 -50.76 50.74 -32.67
CA LEU A 6 -49.43 50.35 -33.11
C LEU A 6 -48.32 51.18 -32.45
N LEU A 7 -48.54 52.48 -32.25
CA LEU A 7 -47.59 53.39 -31.62
C LEU A 7 -47.41 53.09 -30.13
N VAL A 8 -48.50 52.75 -29.43
CA VAL A 8 -48.46 52.34 -28.01
C VAL A 8 -47.77 50.98 -27.83
N LEU A 9 -47.97 50.04 -28.75
CA LEU A 9 -47.29 48.74 -28.74
C LEU A 9 -45.78 48.87 -28.98
N VAL A 10 -45.35 49.71 -29.93
CA VAL A 10 -43.93 49.95 -30.20
C VAL A 10 -43.26 50.69 -29.03
N PHE A 11 -43.93 51.68 -28.43
CA PHE A 11 -43.41 52.38 -27.25
C PHE A 11 -43.35 51.46 -26.01
N GLY A 12 -44.34 50.58 -25.83
CA GLY A 12 -44.34 49.57 -24.77
C GLY A 12 -43.19 48.54 -24.93
N CYS A 13 -42.94 48.06 -26.15
CA CYS A 13 -41.80 47.18 -26.43
C CYS A 13 -40.45 47.88 -26.23
N PHE A 14 -40.33 49.16 -26.57
CA PHE A 14 -39.12 49.96 -26.31
C PHE A 14 -38.87 50.14 -24.81
N MET A 15 -39.90 50.47 -24.03
CA MET A 15 -39.79 50.67 -22.58
C MET A 15 -39.44 49.35 -21.85
N ILE A 16 -40.02 48.22 -22.27
CA ILE A 16 -39.66 46.90 -21.72
C ILE A 16 -38.21 46.55 -22.06
N SER A 17 -37.75 46.78 -23.30
CA SER A 17 -36.35 46.52 -23.69
C SER A 17 -35.32 47.37 -22.93
N GLN A 18 -35.67 48.62 -22.61
CA GLN A 18 -34.84 49.52 -21.81
C GLN A 18 -34.79 49.09 -20.33
N MET A 19 -35.89 48.61 -19.76
CA MET A 19 -35.93 48.07 -18.39
C MET A 19 -35.11 46.77 -18.24
N THR A 20 -35.13 45.88 -19.25
CA THR A 20 -34.31 44.65 -19.27
C THR A 20 -32.82 44.97 -19.44
N ALA A 21 -32.47 46.02 -20.19
CA ALA A 21 -31.09 46.49 -20.30
C ALA A 21 -30.57 47.10 -18.99
N GLN A 22 -31.39 47.88 -18.29
CA GLN A 22 -31.03 48.51 -17.02
C GLN A 22 -30.82 47.49 -15.88
N THR A 23 -31.56 46.37 -15.91
CA THR A 23 -31.38 45.25 -14.97
C THR A 23 -30.15 44.41 -15.30
N ASN A 24 -29.82 44.21 -16.58
CA ASN A 24 -28.60 43.51 -17.00
C ASN A 24 -27.32 44.28 -16.64
N ASP A 25 -27.29 45.60 -16.81
CA ASP A 25 -26.15 46.46 -16.43
C ASP A 25 -25.90 46.44 -14.92
N ALA A 26 -26.96 46.45 -14.11
CA ALA A 26 -26.87 46.33 -12.66
C ALA A 26 -26.30 44.96 -12.23
N LEU A 27 -26.74 43.88 -12.88
CA LEU A 27 -26.27 42.52 -12.62
C LEU A 27 -24.80 42.33 -13.03
N MET A 28 -24.37 42.94 -14.14
CA MET A 28 -22.97 42.95 -14.58
C MET A 28 -22.06 43.66 -13.57
N LYS A 29 -22.44 44.84 -13.07
CA LYS A 29 -21.69 45.56 -12.02
C LYS A 29 -21.59 44.76 -10.72
N GLN A 30 -22.66 44.06 -10.34
CA GLN A 30 -22.65 43.19 -9.15
C GLN A 30 -21.71 41.98 -9.34
N LYS A 31 -21.69 41.38 -10.53
CA LYS A 31 -20.74 40.31 -10.88
C LYS A 31 -19.30 40.80 -10.83
N GLU A 32 -18.99 41.95 -11.43
CA GLU A 32 -17.64 42.54 -11.41
C GLU A 32 -17.17 42.85 -9.99
N ALA A 33 -18.05 43.40 -9.14
CA ALA A 33 -17.76 43.62 -7.73
C ALA A 33 -17.47 42.30 -6.98
N LYS A 34 -18.23 41.25 -7.25
CA LYS A 34 -18.01 39.91 -6.66
C LYS A 34 -16.75 39.24 -7.17
N VAL A 35 -16.37 39.43 -8.44
CA VAL A 35 -15.10 38.95 -9.01
C VAL A 35 -13.92 39.68 -8.36
N ALA A 36 -14.03 40.99 -8.15
CA ALA A 36 -12.99 41.76 -7.46
C ALA A 36 -12.87 41.36 -5.98
N GLU A 37 -13.99 41.12 -5.29
CA GLU A 37 -14.03 40.61 -3.92
C GLU A 37 -13.40 39.20 -3.82
N LEU A 38 -13.72 38.31 -4.78
CA LEU A 38 -13.12 36.98 -4.87
C LEU A 38 -11.60 37.06 -5.07
N ALA A 39 -11.13 37.87 -6.02
CA ALA A 39 -9.69 38.03 -6.29
C ALA A 39 -8.92 38.53 -5.05
N LYS A 40 -9.54 39.41 -4.25
CA LYS A 40 -8.97 39.87 -2.98
C LYS A 40 -8.90 38.74 -1.95
N LEU A 41 -9.99 37.98 -1.78
CA LEU A 41 -10.03 36.84 -0.86
C LEU A 41 -9.02 35.75 -1.25
N GLU A 42 -8.84 35.49 -2.55
CA GLU A 42 -7.82 34.56 -3.06
C GLU A 42 -6.39 35.04 -2.75
N ALA A 43 -6.12 36.35 -2.89
CA ALA A 43 -4.84 36.94 -2.53
C ALA A 43 -4.56 36.89 -1.02
N ASP A 44 -5.55 37.21 -0.19
CA ASP A 44 -5.46 37.13 1.27
C ASP A 44 -5.24 35.67 1.72
N LEU A 45 -5.96 34.71 1.12
CA LEU A 45 -5.78 33.27 1.35
C LEU A 45 -4.36 32.81 0.99
N ALA A 46 -3.83 33.25 -0.15
CA ALA A 46 -2.47 32.93 -0.57
C ALA A 46 -1.43 33.48 0.43
N GLY A 47 -1.60 34.73 0.87
CA GLY A 47 -0.74 35.37 1.87
C GLY A 47 -0.77 34.65 3.22
N LEU A 48 -1.97 34.34 3.73
CA LEU A 48 -2.15 33.57 4.97
C LEU A 48 -1.58 32.16 4.87
N THR A 49 -1.73 31.49 3.72
CA THR A 49 -1.16 30.15 3.47
C THR A 49 0.36 30.20 3.54
N SER A 50 0.99 31.20 2.91
CA SER A 50 2.45 31.38 2.97
C SER A 50 2.95 31.63 4.39
N GLN A 51 2.25 32.45 5.20
CA GLN A 51 2.62 32.67 6.60
C GLN A 51 2.45 31.41 7.44
N ALA A 52 1.34 30.68 7.26
CA ALA A 52 1.09 29.42 7.94
C ALA A 52 2.16 28.37 7.60
N ASP A 53 2.59 28.29 6.35
CA ASP A 53 3.64 27.36 5.93
C ASP A 53 5.02 27.76 6.47
N GLY A 54 5.32 29.07 6.56
CA GLY A 54 6.51 29.58 7.25
C GLY A 54 6.54 29.18 8.73
N LEU A 55 5.46 29.45 9.47
CA LEU A 55 5.32 29.08 10.88
C LEU A 55 5.37 27.56 11.08
N LYS A 56 4.76 26.76 10.20
CA LYS A 56 4.90 25.29 10.24
C LYS A 56 6.35 24.86 10.08
N GLY A 57 7.13 25.54 9.23
CA GLY A 57 8.56 25.30 9.06
C GLY A 57 9.36 25.60 10.32
N GLU A 58 9.12 26.75 10.95
CA GLU A 58 9.76 27.13 12.21
C GLU A 58 9.38 26.18 13.36
N ILE A 59 8.10 25.82 13.48
CA ILE A 59 7.64 24.84 14.47
C ILE A 59 8.31 23.49 14.23
N ALA A 60 8.44 23.04 12.98
CA ALA A 60 9.12 21.78 12.66
C ALA A 60 10.60 21.81 13.07
N ALA A 61 11.30 22.93 12.82
CA ALA A 61 12.69 23.11 13.21
C ALA A 61 12.87 23.14 14.74
N LEU A 62 11.99 23.83 15.47
CA LEU A 62 12.01 23.86 16.93
C LEU A 62 11.67 22.48 17.51
N THR A 63 10.68 21.80 16.95
CA THR A 63 10.31 20.42 17.33
C THR A 63 11.50 19.47 17.12
N GLU A 64 12.26 19.65 16.04
CA GLU A 64 13.46 18.87 15.76
C GLU A 64 14.56 19.09 16.82
N GLN A 65 14.75 20.31 17.32
CA GLN A 65 15.71 20.58 18.39
C GLN A 65 15.26 20.03 19.75
N LEU A 66 13.95 20.07 20.01
CA LEU A 66 13.38 19.68 21.30
C LEU A 66 13.16 18.17 21.45
N THR A 67 13.09 17.42 20.35
CA THR A 67 12.74 15.99 20.42
C THR A 67 13.98 15.15 20.77
N PRO A 68 14.06 14.54 21.97
CA PRO A 68 15.20 13.75 22.39
C PRO A 68 15.29 12.44 21.59
N TYR A 69 16.50 11.91 21.45
CA TYR A 69 16.74 10.59 20.88
C TYR A 69 16.60 9.50 21.97
N PRO A 70 16.12 8.28 21.62
CA PRO A 70 15.69 7.85 20.29
C PRO A 70 14.29 8.34 19.91
N ARG A 71 14.12 8.64 18.62
CA ARG A 71 12.83 9.06 18.04
C ARG A 71 12.16 7.87 17.39
N TRP A 72 10.99 7.49 17.89
CA TRP A 72 10.26 6.33 17.38
C TRP A 72 9.14 6.75 16.42
N ASP A 73 9.13 6.14 15.24
CA ASP A 73 8.04 6.17 14.28
C ASP A 73 7.42 4.77 14.22
N LYS A 74 6.13 4.68 14.54
CA LYS A 74 5.40 3.41 14.63
C LYS A 74 4.12 3.51 13.82
N GLY A 75 3.77 2.41 13.17
CA GLY A 75 2.52 2.33 12.44
C GLY A 75 2.04 0.90 12.29
N LEU A 76 0.74 0.78 12.06
CA LEU A 76 0.03 -0.44 11.79
C LEU A 76 -0.99 -0.16 10.68
N LEU A 77 -0.98 -0.99 9.65
CA LEU A 77 -1.97 -1.00 8.59
C LEU A 77 -2.54 -2.42 8.51
N GLY A 78 -3.85 -2.55 8.72
CA GLY A 78 -4.58 -3.77 8.43
C GLY A 78 -5.47 -3.58 7.22
N ASN A 79 -5.64 -4.61 6.40
CA ASN A 79 -6.60 -4.65 5.31
C ASN A 79 -7.40 -5.95 5.43
N ILE A 80 -8.73 -5.87 5.30
CA ILE A 80 -9.61 -7.04 5.33
C ILE A 80 -10.44 -7.02 4.05
N GLY A 81 -10.16 -7.97 3.16
CA GLY A 81 -10.98 -8.29 2.00
C GLY A 81 -12.04 -9.33 2.36
N LEU A 82 -13.28 -9.07 2.02
CA LEU A 82 -14.39 -9.98 2.25
C LEU A 82 -15.30 -10.00 1.02
N ASN A 83 -15.52 -11.20 0.48
CA ASN A 83 -16.47 -11.43 -0.59
C ASN A 83 -17.35 -12.63 -0.23
N LEU A 84 -18.64 -12.39 -0.03
CA LEU A 84 -19.64 -13.40 0.30
C LEU A 84 -20.68 -13.41 -0.81
N SER A 85 -21.00 -14.60 -1.32
CA SER A 85 -22.01 -14.76 -2.37
C SER A 85 -22.83 -16.02 -2.16
N GLY A 86 -24.10 -15.95 -2.55
CA GLY A 86 -25.05 -17.05 -2.45
C GLY A 86 -25.97 -17.05 -3.66
N PHE A 87 -26.17 -18.22 -4.24
CA PHE A 87 -27.04 -18.46 -5.37
C PHE A 87 -28.04 -19.55 -4.99
N ASN A 88 -29.27 -19.39 -5.45
CA ASN A 88 -30.36 -20.33 -5.24
C ASN A 88 -31.17 -20.41 -6.54
N ASN A 89 -31.38 -21.61 -7.06
CA ASN A 89 -32.13 -21.86 -8.30
C ASN A 89 -31.65 -20.99 -9.48
N TRP A 90 -30.33 -20.75 -9.59
CA TRP A 90 -29.77 -20.03 -10.73
C TRP A 90 -29.55 -21.02 -11.89
N LEU A 91 -30.63 -21.36 -12.59
CA LEU A 91 -30.70 -22.59 -13.42
C LEU A 91 -29.79 -22.62 -14.66
N SER A 92 -29.21 -21.50 -15.07
CA SER A 92 -28.36 -21.44 -16.28
C SER A 92 -26.93 -21.96 -16.08
N LYS A 93 -26.55 -22.42 -14.87
CA LYS A 93 -25.23 -22.98 -14.55
C LYS A 93 -25.34 -24.46 -14.16
N ALA A 94 -24.21 -25.17 -14.22
CA ALA A 94 -24.13 -26.58 -13.82
C ALA A 94 -24.46 -26.81 -12.33
N GLN A 95 -24.12 -25.86 -11.44
CA GLN A 95 -24.32 -25.95 -9.99
C GLN A 95 -25.25 -24.82 -9.50
N PRO A 96 -26.58 -24.96 -9.67
CA PRO A 96 -27.55 -23.86 -9.51
C PRO A 96 -27.67 -23.33 -8.08
N ASN A 97 -27.28 -24.13 -7.08
CA ASN A 97 -27.37 -23.83 -5.65
C ASN A 97 -25.98 -23.77 -5.02
N THR A 98 -25.35 -22.60 -5.04
CA THR A 98 -23.97 -22.44 -4.59
C THR A 98 -23.84 -21.39 -3.50
N SER A 99 -22.86 -21.57 -2.61
CA SER A 99 -22.39 -20.50 -1.73
C SER A 99 -20.87 -20.40 -1.83
N ALA A 100 -20.36 -19.16 -1.80
CA ALA A 100 -18.93 -18.93 -1.82
C ALA A 100 -18.56 -17.81 -0.86
N ALA A 101 -17.47 -18.03 -0.13
CA ALA A 101 -16.89 -17.06 0.77
C ALA A 101 -15.39 -16.96 0.51
N ASN A 102 -14.89 -15.74 0.33
CA ASN A 102 -13.47 -15.44 0.28
C ASN A 102 -13.16 -14.39 1.34
N ILE A 103 -12.21 -14.72 2.21
CA ILE A 103 -11.76 -13.86 3.29
C ILE A 103 -10.26 -13.72 3.12
N GLY A 104 -9.78 -12.49 2.91
CA GLY A 104 -8.36 -12.16 2.85
C GLY A 104 -8.04 -11.11 3.91
N THR A 105 -6.89 -11.23 4.55
CA THR A 105 -6.40 -10.22 5.50
C THR A 105 -4.92 -9.97 5.27
N THR A 106 -4.54 -8.69 5.30
CA THR A 106 -3.14 -8.28 5.41
C THR A 106 -2.97 -7.45 6.67
N LEU A 107 -1.83 -7.63 7.35
CA LEU A 107 -1.43 -6.83 8.48
C LEU A 107 0.03 -6.43 8.28
N SER A 108 0.30 -5.14 8.26
CA SER A 108 1.63 -4.56 8.07
C SER A 108 1.94 -3.62 9.22
N GLY A 109 2.90 -3.97 10.06
CA GLY A 109 3.37 -3.15 11.18
C GLY A 109 4.81 -2.68 10.97
N PHE A 110 5.15 -1.52 11.52
CA PHE A 110 6.53 -1.06 11.62
C PHE A 110 6.81 -0.32 12.93
N ALA A 111 8.07 -0.41 13.38
CA ALA A 111 8.60 0.33 14.51
C ALA A 111 10.05 0.72 14.22
N ASN A 112 10.24 1.99 13.87
CA ASN A 112 11.52 2.55 13.46
C ASN A 112 12.02 3.52 14.54
N ALA A 113 13.26 3.37 14.95
CA ALA A 113 13.95 4.31 15.84
C ALA A 113 15.05 5.03 15.09
N ASP A 114 15.05 6.36 15.15
CA ASP A 114 16.19 7.16 14.78
C ASP A 114 17.00 7.51 16.02
N TYR A 115 18.32 7.47 15.86
CA TYR A 115 19.33 7.91 16.83
C TYR A 115 20.20 8.99 16.17
N GLN A 116 21.05 9.67 16.96
CA GLN A 116 21.97 10.70 16.46
C GLN A 116 22.87 10.20 15.32
N LYS A 117 23.46 9.01 15.47
CA LYS A 117 24.39 8.41 14.49
C LYS A 117 23.94 7.02 14.01
N ALA A 118 22.71 6.64 14.28
CA ALA A 118 22.21 5.32 13.91
C ALA A 118 20.71 5.35 13.61
N PHE A 119 20.19 4.26 13.07
CA PHE A 119 18.77 3.97 12.99
C PHE A 119 18.54 2.49 13.27
N TRP A 120 17.33 2.15 13.69
CA TRP A 120 16.86 0.79 13.85
C TRP A 120 15.46 0.68 13.27
N ARG A 121 15.32 -0.01 12.14
CA ARG A 121 14.07 -0.15 11.41
C ARG A 121 13.55 -1.57 11.56
N ASN A 122 12.30 -1.71 11.96
CA ASN A 122 11.68 -3.02 12.15
C ASN A 122 10.34 -3.03 11.44
N SER A 123 10.03 -4.13 10.74
CA SER A 123 8.74 -4.33 10.13
C SER A 123 8.28 -5.78 10.24
N ALA A 124 6.97 -5.98 10.26
CA ALA A 124 6.36 -7.29 10.19
C ALA A 124 5.14 -7.21 9.27
N ASN A 125 4.98 -8.19 8.39
CA ASN A 125 3.88 -8.30 7.46
C ASN A 125 3.30 -9.71 7.54
N LEU A 126 1.98 -9.80 7.58
CA LEU A 126 1.22 -11.04 7.59
C LEU A 126 0.15 -10.94 6.51
N THR A 127 0.03 -11.98 5.69
CA THR A 127 -1.02 -12.12 4.67
C THR A 127 -1.64 -13.49 4.80
N LEU A 128 -2.93 -13.53 5.11
CA LEU A 128 -3.71 -14.76 5.23
C LEU A 128 -4.93 -14.70 4.32
N GLY A 129 -5.33 -15.84 3.78
CA GLY A 129 -6.49 -15.93 2.91
C GLY A 129 -7.16 -17.28 2.99
N TRP A 130 -8.49 -17.28 2.95
CA TRP A 130 -9.32 -18.48 2.96
C TRP A 130 -10.41 -18.39 1.91
N ILE A 131 -10.64 -19.50 1.21
CA ILE A 131 -11.70 -19.64 0.23
C ILE A 131 -12.55 -20.85 0.60
N LYS A 132 -13.87 -20.67 0.52
CA LYS A 132 -14.84 -21.75 0.55
C LYS A 132 -15.73 -21.61 -0.68
N PHE A 133 -15.95 -22.72 -1.36
CA PHE A 133 -16.96 -22.88 -2.40
C PHE A 133 -17.73 -24.16 -2.09
N ASP A 134 -19.06 -24.06 -2.07
CA ASP A 134 -19.94 -25.12 -1.59
C ASP A 134 -21.12 -25.25 -2.56
N ASP A 135 -21.18 -26.37 -3.28
CA ASP A 135 -22.36 -26.80 -4.01
C ASP A 135 -23.33 -27.49 -3.05
N LYS A 136 -24.46 -26.84 -2.79
CA LYS A 136 -25.46 -27.30 -1.81
C LYS A 136 -26.13 -28.61 -2.23
N ASP A 137 -25.97 -29.00 -3.48
CA ASP A 137 -26.55 -30.22 -4.04
C ASP A 137 -25.59 -31.43 -3.94
N ILE A 138 -24.33 -31.24 -3.51
CA ILE A 138 -23.30 -32.29 -3.41
C ILE A 138 -22.79 -32.42 -1.95
N SER A 139 -23.00 -33.57 -1.32
CA SER A 139 -22.58 -33.82 0.07
C SER A 139 -21.10 -34.18 0.24
N THR A 140 -20.38 -34.44 -0.87
CA THR A 140 -18.95 -34.79 -0.87
C THR A 140 -18.03 -33.59 -1.07
N ASP A 141 -18.57 -32.39 -1.25
CA ASP A 141 -17.78 -31.18 -1.42
C ASP A 141 -16.98 -30.87 -0.13
N PRO A 142 -15.79 -30.25 -0.24
CA PRO A 142 -15.04 -29.79 0.91
C PRO A 142 -15.87 -28.80 1.73
N THR A 143 -16.31 -29.20 2.92
CA THR A 143 -17.24 -28.42 3.75
C THR A 143 -16.60 -27.22 4.46
N GLY A 144 -15.26 -27.19 4.52
CA GLY A 144 -14.47 -26.18 5.23
C GLY A 144 -13.83 -25.10 4.35
N PHE A 145 -13.35 -24.05 4.99
CA PHE A 145 -12.48 -23.08 4.36
C PHE A 145 -11.11 -23.71 4.05
N GLN A 146 -10.58 -23.43 2.86
CA GLN A 146 -9.25 -23.85 2.43
C GLN A 146 -8.31 -22.65 2.46
N VAL A 147 -7.07 -22.85 2.90
CA VAL A 147 -6.05 -21.81 2.90
C VAL A 147 -5.69 -21.46 1.46
N ALA A 148 -5.86 -20.19 1.10
CA ALA A 148 -5.57 -19.65 -0.23
C ALA A 148 -4.36 -18.71 -0.25
N ALA A 149 -4.00 -18.13 0.91
CA ALA A 149 -2.78 -17.36 1.08
C ALA A 149 -2.26 -17.52 2.51
N ASP A 150 -0.95 -17.64 2.66
CA ASP A 150 -0.28 -17.72 3.95
C ASP A 150 1.19 -17.29 3.81
N ALA A 151 1.45 -16.04 4.19
CA ALA A 151 2.79 -15.48 4.18
C ALA A 151 3.01 -14.59 5.39
N PHE A 152 4.06 -14.87 6.13
CA PHE A 152 4.59 -14.04 7.19
C PHE A 152 6.02 -13.61 6.83
N ASN A 153 6.32 -12.32 7.05
CA ASN A 153 7.65 -11.75 6.91
C ASN A 153 7.91 -10.81 8.09
N MET A 154 9.06 -10.93 8.74
CA MET A 154 9.56 -9.97 9.71
C MET A 154 10.98 -9.54 9.36
N MET A 155 11.27 -8.25 9.49
CA MET A 155 12.57 -7.67 9.21
C MET A 155 13.04 -6.79 10.38
N SER A 156 14.34 -6.87 10.69
CA SER A 156 15.05 -5.93 11.55
C SER A 156 16.32 -5.45 10.85
N LEU A 157 16.47 -4.14 10.70
CA LEU A 157 17.60 -3.48 10.06
C LEU A 157 18.19 -2.46 11.03
N TYR A 158 19.43 -2.70 11.47
CA TYR A 158 20.19 -1.74 12.24
C TYR A 158 21.27 -1.10 11.38
N GLY A 159 21.43 0.21 11.45
CA GLY A 159 22.44 0.92 10.66
C GLY A 159 23.14 2.05 11.41
N TYR A 160 24.45 2.15 11.23
CA TYR A 160 25.29 3.25 11.68
C TYR A 160 25.52 4.24 10.53
N LYS A 161 25.09 5.49 10.72
CA LYS A 161 25.11 6.54 9.69
C LYS A 161 26.55 7.03 9.47
N LEU A 162 27.07 6.86 8.25
CA LEU A 162 28.33 7.46 7.79
C LEU A 162 28.11 8.86 7.24
N SER A 163 26.92 9.11 6.68
CA SER A 163 26.42 10.41 6.25
C SER A 163 24.90 10.44 6.39
N ASP A 164 24.26 11.56 6.01
CA ASP A 164 22.80 11.68 6.05
C ASP A 164 22.07 10.68 5.14
N LYS A 165 22.77 10.14 4.13
CA LYS A 165 22.19 9.23 3.13
C LYS A 165 22.78 7.83 3.14
N ILE A 166 23.95 7.61 3.74
CA ILE A 166 24.65 6.32 3.69
C ILE A 166 24.92 5.83 5.11
N ALA A 167 24.63 4.56 5.35
CA ALA A 167 24.92 3.88 6.60
C ALA A 167 25.55 2.50 6.33
N LEU A 168 26.43 2.06 7.23
CA LEU A 168 26.76 0.64 7.35
C LEU A 168 25.65 -0.04 8.12
N SER A 169 25.22 -1.22 7.71
CA SER A 169 24.04 -1.86 8.31
C SER A 169 24.12 -3.37 8.36
N ALA A 170 23.34 -3.93 9.28
CA ALA A 170 23.08 -5.35 9.45
C ALA A 170 21.57 -5.60 9.41
N LEU A 171 21.16 -6.66 8.74
CA LEU A 171 19.77 -7.04 8.47
C LEU A 171 19.54 -8.46 8.96
N GLY A 172 18.40 -8.68 9.61
CA GLY A 172 17.76 -9.97 9.70
C GLY A 172 16.39 -9.93 9.04
N GLU A 173 16.11 -10.82 8.10
CA GLU A 173 14.77 -11.03 7.54
C GLU A 173 14.35 -12.49 7.73
N TYR A 174 13.19 -12.71 8.33
CA TYR A 174 12.60 -14.04 8.52
C TYR A 174 11.28 -14.16 7.78
N ARG A 175 11.13 -15.22 6.99
CA ARG A 175 9.95 -15.48 6.16
C ARG A 175 9.45 -16.91 6.35
N THR A 176 8.15 -17.10 6.51
CA THR A 176 7.53 -18.43 6.67
C THR A 176 6.03 -18.37 6.35
N SER A 177 5.40 -19.53 6.22
CA SER A 177 3.95 -19.72 6.38
C SER A 177 3.62 -19.99 7.87
N ILE A 178 2.39 -19.71 8.32
CA ILE A 178 1.98 -19.87 9.73
C ILE A 178 0.73 -20.74 9.94
N LEU A 179 0.03 -21.11 8.88
CA LEU A 179 -1.16 -21.96 8.87
C LEU A 179 -0.80 -23.41 8.52
N ASP A 180 -1.76 -24.32 8.69
CA ASP A 180 -1.70 -25.73 8.27
C ASP A 180 -0.43 -26.49 8.69
N GLY A 181 0.14 -26.13 9.85
CA GLY A 181 1.36 -26.76 10.38
C GLY A 181 2.63 -26.48 9.56
N LYS A 182 2.60 -25.51 8.64
CA LYS A 182 3.74 -25.14 7.76
C LYS A 182 4.69 -24.11 8.37
N PHE A 183 4.64 -23.94 9.69
CA PHE A 183 5.53 -23.00 10.38
C PHE A 183 6.98 -23.47 10.28
N ASN A 184 7.83 -22.60 9.74
CA ASN A 184 9.25 -22.85 9.47
C ASN A 184 9.50 -24.07 8.56
N ASP A 185 8.53 -24.41 7.68
CA ASP A 185 8.66 -25.52 6.71
C ASP A 185 7.97 -25.22 5.34
N PRO A 186 8.66 -24.52 4.41
CA PRO A 186 9.99 -23.94 4.58
C PRO A 186 9.95 -22.61 5.34
N GLY A 187 10.95 -22.38 6.19
CA GLY A 187 11.29 -21.07 6.72
C GLY A 187 12.58 -20.55 6.11
N TYR A 188 12.66 -19.24 5.92
CA TYR A 188 13.84 -18.56 5.38
C TYR A 188 14.33 -17.53 6.39
N LEU A 189 15.61 -17.54 6.70
CA LEU A 189 16.26 -16.53 7.51
C LEU A 189 17.45 -15.97 6.73
N ASP A 190 17.35 -14.71 6.32
CA ASP A 190 18.43 -13.94 5.73
C ASP A 190 19.14 -13.17 6.84
N LEU A 191 20.45 -13.39 7.01
CA LEU A 191 21.30 -12.60 7.90
C LEU A 191 22.39 -11.94 7.08
N GLY A 192 22.36 -10.61 7.01
CA GLY A 192 23.18 -9.85 6.09
C GLY A 192 23.88 -8.66 6.74
N VAL A 193 25.03 -8.31 6.18
CA VAL A 193 25.72 -7.04 6.44
C VAL A 193 26.11 -6.34 5.15
N GLY A 194 26.12 -5.01 5.18
CA GLY A 194 26.53 -4.19 4.05
C GLY A 194 26.20 -2.73 4.28
N ALA A 195 25.54 -2.12 3.30
CA ALA A 195 25.19 -0.71 3.33
C ALA A 195 23.70 -0.47 3.16
N THR A 196 23.23 0.63 3.74
CA THR A 196 21.92 1.20 3.49
C THR A 196 22.08 2.59 2.90
N TRP A 197 21.37 2.83 1.82
CA TRP A 197 21.29 4.09 1.12
C TRP A 197 19.87 4.67 1.23
N THR A 198 19.74 5.91 1.70
CA THR A 198 18.48 6.64 1.82
C THR A 198 18.57 7.88 0.92
N PRO A 199 18.36 7.74 -0.40
CA PRO A 199 18.51 8.84 -1.36
C PRO A 199 17.56 10.01 -1.12
N VAL A 200 16.33 9.67 -0.70
CA VAL A 200 15.24 10.57 -0.32
C VAL A 200 14.57 10.04 0.94
N LYS A 201 13.87 10.91 1.68
CA LYS A 201 13.26 10.59 2.99
C LYS A 201 12.36 9.35 2.97
N ASP A 202 11.66 9.14 1.85
CA ASP A 202 10.63 8.11 1.71
C ASP A 202 11.16 6.80 1.11
N LEU A 203 12.44 6.73 0.70
CA LEU A 203 13.05 5.57 0.04
C LEU A 203 14.28 5.07 0.82
N VAL A 204 14.25 3.82 1.25
CA VAL A 204 15.36 3.12 1.90
C VAL A 204 15.78 1.96 1.01
N VAL A 205 17.04 1.95 0.58
CA VAL A 205 17.64 0.87 -0.21
C VAL A 205 18.70 0.18 0.64
N VAL A 206 18.64 -1.14 0.76
CA VAL A 206 19.61 -1.96 1.48
C VAL A 206 20.33 -2.83 0.45
N ILE A 207 21.65 -2.88 0.52
CA ILE A 207 22.48 -3.75 -0.31
C ILE A 207 23.49 -4.43 0.61
N HIS A 208 23.22 -5.69 0.93
CA HIS A 208 24.05 -6.53 1.81
C HIS A 208 24.71 -7.62 0.98
N PRO A 209 25.95 -7.41 0.50
CA PRO A 209 26.67 -8.39 -0.32
C PRO A 209 27.15 -9.60 0.49
N LEU A 210 27.12 -9.51 1.82
CA LEU A 210 27.45 -10.61 2.73
C LEU A 210 26.17 -11.00 3.46
N ASP A 211 25.25 -11.64 2.73
CA ASP A 211 24.01 -12.17 3.27
C ASP A 211 23.99 -13.69 3.15
N TYR A 212 23.74 -14.38 4.26
CA TYR A 212 23.53 -15.82 4.25
C TYR A 212 22.05 -16.13 4.40
N ASN A 213 21.49 -16.76 3.38
CA ASN A 213 20.12 -17.25 3.37
C ASN A 213 20.09 -18.67 3.93
N PHE A 214 19.63 -18.80 5.17
CA PHE A 214 19.30 -20.07 5.79
C PHE A 214 17.91 -20.50 5.33
N VAL A 215 17.78 -21.76 4.91
CA VAL A 215 16.50 -22.38 4.60
C VAL A 215 16.29 -23.55 5.55
N PHE A 216 15.19 -23.50 6.29
CA PHE A 216 14.74 -24.56 7.18
C PHE A 216 13.59 -25.29 6.50
N SER A 217 13.75 -26.57 6.22
CA SER A 217 12.64 -27.40 5.72
C SER A 217 12.85 -28.85 6.14
N SER A 218 11.73 -29.53 6.38
CA SER A 218 11.67 -30.97 6.69
C SER A 218 11.12 -31.82 5.54
N GLY A 219 10.80 -31.21 4.39
CA GLY A 219 10.21 -31.89 3.25
C GLY A 219 11.17 -32.74 2.42
N ASP A 220 10.60 -33.54 1.51
CA ASP A 220 11.34 -34.45 0.61
C ASP A 220 12.23 -33.71 -0.42
N TYR A 221 11.94 -32.43 -0.68
CA TYR A 221 12.79 -31.58 -1.51
C TYR A 221 13.88 -30.92 -0.66
N ASN A 222 15.14 -31.12 -1.07
CA ASN A 222 16.30 -30.50 -0.41
C ASN A 222 16.42 -29.03 -0.79
N TYR A 223 15.85 -28.16 0.04
CA TYR A 223 16.16 -26.74 -0.01
C TYR A 223 17.64 -26.49 0.31
N GLU A 224 18.25 -25.55 -0.41
CA GLU A 224 19.65 -25.20 -0.24
C GLU A 224 19.82 -23.80 0.35
N SER A 225 20.57 -23.74 1.44
CA SER A 225 21.09 -22.49 1.99
C SER A 225 22.30 -22.00 1.18
N SER A 226 22.45 -20.69 1.06
CA SER A 226 23.57 -20.11 0.33
C SER A 226 23.97 -18.72 0.79
N LEU A 227 25.24 -18.39 0.56
CA LEU A 227 25.74 -17.02 0.63
C LEU A 227 25.35 -16.27 -0.65
N GLY A 228 24.96 -15.02 -0.50
CA GLY A 228 24.54 -14.18 -1.60
C GLY A 228 24.50 -12.71 -1.22
N CYS A 229 23.86 -11.95 -2.11
CA CYS A 229 23.59 -10.53 -1.92
C CYS A 229 22.09 -10.32 -1.68
N LYS A 230 21.77 -9.65 -0.58
CA LYS A 230 20.41 -9.20 -0.27
C LYS A 230 20.22 -7.76 -0.74
N ILE A 231 19.13 -7.52 -1.44
CA ILE A 231 18.70 -6.20 -1.90
C ILE A 231 17.30 -5.95 -1.38
N VAL A 232 17.11 -4.86 -0.64
CA VAL A 232 15.79 -4.40 -0.19
C VAL A 232 15.56 -2.98 -0.69
N ALA A 233 14.37 -2.68 -1.19
CA ALA A 233 13.94 -1.32 -1.48
C ALA A 233 12.57 -1.08 -0.86
N ASP A 234 12.55 -0.22 0.18
CA ASP A 234 11.35 0.19 0.90
C ASP A 234 11.00 1.63 0.54
N TYR A 235 9.83 1.82 -0.04
CA TYR A 235 9.26 3.12 -0.37
C TYR A 235 7.93 3.31 0.33
N THR A 236 7.73 4.44 1.00
CA THR A 236 6.44 4.78 1.63
C THR A 236 6.15 6.25 1.47
N ARG A 237 5.10 6.59 0.73
CA ARG A 237 4.71 7.99 0.50
C ARG A 237 3.21 8.15 0.33
N GLN A 238 2.71 9.29 0.75
CA GLN A 238 1.40 9.77 0.32
C GLN A 238 1.51 10.37 -1.10
N ILE A 239 0.99 9.65 -2.10
CA ILE A 239 1.12 10.02 -3.52
C ILE A 239 0.12 11.10 -3.94
N THR A 240 -1.04 11.16 -3.30
CA THR A 240 -2.01 12.26 -3.44
C THR A 240 -2.80 12.43 -2.14
N LYS A 241 -3.60 13.48 -2.04
CA LYS A 241 -4.42 13.74 -0.85
C LYS A 241 -5.34 12.55 -0.59
N GLY A 242 -5.13 11.88 0.56
CA GLY A 242 -5.93 10.71 0.95
C GLY A 242 -5.56 9.40 0.27
N VAL A 243 -4.42 9.28 -0.44
CA VAL A 243 -3.91 7.99 -0.94
C VAL A 243 -2.45 7.80 -0.55
N ALA A 244 -2.21 6.81 0.29
CA ALA A 244 -0.89 6.33 0.66
C ALA A 244 -0.48 5.15 -0.23
N TRP A 245 0.79 5.10 -0.59
CA TRP A 245 1.41 3.98 -1.29
C TRP A 245 2.64 3.51 -0.52
N LYS A 246 2.70 2.21 -0.27
CA LYS A 246 3.87 1.49 0.24
C LYS A 246 4.31 0.49 -0.81
N SER A 247 5.60 0.46 -1.12
CA SER A 247 6.21 -0.53 -2.01
C SER A 247 7.42 -1.12 -1.31
N ASN A 248 7.48 -2.45 -1.20
CA ASN A 248 8.58 -3.17 -0.59
C ASN A 248 9.05 -4.25 -1.56
N LEU A 249 10.29 -4.12 -2.05
CA LEU A 249 10.98 -5.16 -2.80
C LEU A 249 12.03 -5.79 -1.87
N SER A 250 12.03 -7.11 -1.77
CA SER A 250 13.07 -7.90 -1.09
C SER A 250 13.55 -8.97 -2.05
N ALA A 251 14.83 -8.94 -2.40
CA ALA A 251 15.46 -9.87 -3.33
C ALA A 251 16.74 -10.44 -2.72
N PHE A 252 16.96 -11.74 -2.94
CA PHE A 252 18.17 -12.45 -2.58
C PHE A 252 18.78 -13.04 -3.85
N LEU A 253 20.06 -12.77 -4.06
CA LEU A 253 20.85 -13.21 -5.21
C LEU A 253 21.96 -14.14 -4.73
N SER A 254 21.85 -15.43 -4.98
CA SER A 254 22.83 -16.42 -4.55
C SER A 254 24.10 -16.36 -5.39
N TYR A 255 25.25 -16.55 -4.74
CA TYR A 255 26.53 -16.73 -5.43
C TYR A 255 26.75 -18.15 -5.96
N LYS A 256 25.91 -19.13 -5.56
CA LYS A 256 25.99 -20.51 -6.07
C LYS A 256 25.28 -20.69 -7.42
N GLY A 257 24.33 -19.82 -7.76
CA GLY A 257 23.61 -19.89 -9.03
C GLY A 257 22.22 -19.25 -8.97
N SER A 258 21.68 -18.92 -10.15
CA SER A 258 20.38 -18.24 -10.28
C SER A 258 19.19 -19.05 -9.78
N GLU A 259 19.36 -20.36 -9.63
CA GLU A 259 18.36 -21.31 -9.14
C GLU A 259 17.98 -21.07 -7.67
N LEU A 260 18.90 -20.48 -6.90
CA LEU A 260 18.68 -20.16 -5.48
C LEU A 260 18.26 -18.69 -5.27
N ASN A 261 18.16 -17.91 -6.35
CA ASN A 261 17.65 -16.56 -6.27
C ASN A 261 16.17 -16.57 -5.91
N ASN A 262 15.75 -15.58 -5.13
CA ASN A 262 14.35 -15.36 -4.82
C ASN A 262 14.08 -13.88 -4.69
N TRP A 263 12.86 -13.47 -5.00
CA TRP A 263 12.41 -12.10 -4.75
C TRP A 263 10.92 -12.05 -4.47
N THR A 264 10.54 -11.07 -3.65
CA THR A 264 9.16 -10.73 -3.33
C THR A 264 9.01 -9.22 -3.47
N TRP A 265 7.94 -8.79 -4.14
CA TRP A 265 7.59 -7.39 -4.32
C TRP A 265 6.13 -7.17 -3.91
N VAL A 266 5.93 -6.36 -2.88
CA VAL A 266 4.60 -6.06 -2.33
C VAL A 266 4.31 -4.58 -2.51
N ASN A 267 3.12 -4.28 -3.04
CA ASN A 267 2.59 -2.94 -3.17
C ASN A 267 1.28 -2.82 -2.42
N GLY A 268 1.20 -1.90 -1.47
CA GLY A 268 0.01 -1.59 -0.71
C GLY A 268 -0.45 -0.16 -1.00
N PHE A 269 -1.70 0.00 -1.39
CA PHE A 269 -2.39 1.28 -1.52
C PHE A 269 -3.43 1.39 -0.42
N SER A 270 -3.54 2.55 0.22
CA SER A 270 -4.58 2.78 1.21
C SER A 270 -5.16 4.18 1.08
N THR A 271 -6.48 4.26 1.15
CA THR A 271 -7.21 5.53 1.23
C THR A 271 -7.58 5.92 2.66
N ALA A 272 -6.94 5.31 3.66
CA ALA A 272 -7.30 5.50 5.06
C ALA A 272 -7.18 6.98 5.49
N VAL A 273 -8.32 7.57 5.84
CA VAL A 273 -8.43 8.92 6.41
C VAL A 273 -8.99 8.78 7.81
N LYS A 274 -8.30 9.36 8.81
CA LYS A 274 -8.62 9.14 10.25
C LYS A 274 -8.66 7.65 10.63
N GLY A 275 -7.87 6.86 9.92
CA GLY A 275 -7.66 5.46 10.17
C GLY A 275 -8.60 4.49 9.48
N VAL A 276 -9.63 4.91 8.74
CA VAL A 276 -10.49 3.99 7.96
C VAL A 276 -10.45 4.36 6.48
N GLY A 277 -10.40 3.36 5.61
CA GLY A 277 -10.45 3.55 4.16
C GLY A 277 -10.57 2.24 3.38
N ILE A 278 -10.17 2.29 2.12
CA ILE A 278 -10.07 1.13 1.22
C ILE A 278 -8.59 0.83 1.00
N GLY A 279 -8.22 -0.44 1.13
CA GLY A 279 -6.88 -0.94 0.90
C GLY A 279 -6.81 -1.87 -0.30
N LEU A 280 -5.77 -1.74 -1.10
CA LEU A 280 -5.41 -2.70 -2.14
C LEU A 280 -3.97 -3.16 -1.91
N ASP A 281 -3.80 -4.43 -1.61
CA ASP A 281 -2.49 -5.08 -1.55
C ASP A 281 -2.28 -5.94 -2.79
N ILE A 282 -1.10 -5.88 -3.38
CA ILE A 282 -0.67 -6.68 -4.52
C ILE A 282 0.70 -7.24 -4.18
N GLY A 283 0.83 -8.56 -4.17
CA GLY A 283 2.10 -9.24 -3.98
C GLY A 283 2.50 -10.03 -5.21
N LEU A 284 3.78 -9.92 -5.57
CA LEU A 284 4.43 -10.68 -6.63
C LEU A 284 5.63 -11.39 -6.01
N ARG A 285 5.85 -12.67 -6.36
CA ARG A 285 6.98 -13.45 -5.87
C ARG A 285 7.48 -14.40 -6.94
N ASN A 286 8.79 -14.62 -6.97
CA ASN A 286 9.38 -15.74 -7.68
C ASN A 286 10.48 -16.39 -6.82
N ASN A 287 10.38 -17.71 -6.67
CA ASN A 287 11.34 -18.51 -5.93
C ASN A 287 11.37 -19.90 -6.59
N LYS A 288 12.51 -20.23 -7.19
CA LYS A 288 12.63 -21.49 -7.94
C LYS A 288 12.70 -22.70 -7.01
N GLN A 289 13.24 -22.57 -5.80
CA GLN A 289 13.26 -23.65 -4.82
C GLN A 289 11.84 -24.04 -4.39
N GLU A 290 10.96 -23.07 -4.12
CA GLU A 290 9.55 -23.33 -3.84
C GLU A 290 8.85 -23.99 -5.03
N SER A 291 9.19 -23.60 -6.26
CA SER A 291 8.62 -24.22 -7.47
C SER A 291 9.06 -25.67 -7.61
N LEU A 292 10.33 -25.98 -7.34
CA LEU A 292 10.84 -27.35 -7.37
C LEU A 292 10.24 -28.21 -6.26
N ALA A 293 10.03 -27.67 -5.06
CA ALA A 293 9.30 -28.35 -4.00
C ALA A 293 7.83 -28.62 -4.40
N ALA A 294 7.16 -27.64 -5.02
CA ALA A 294 5.81 -27.84 -5.54
C ALA A 294 5.76 -28.92 -6.65
N ILE A 295 6.79 -29.03 -7.47
CA ILE A 295 6.93 -30.13 -8.47
C ILE A 295 7.08 -31.48 -7.76
N SER A 296 7.94 -31.58 -6.73
CA SER A 296 8.09 -32.84 -5.98
C SER A 296 6.81 -33.27 -5.26
N GLU A 297 5.98 -32.32 -4.85
CA GLU A 297 4.66 -32.57 -4.25
C GLU A 297 3.54 -32.82 -5.28
N GLY A 298 3.84 -32.79 -6.59
CA GLY A 298 2.85 -33.00 -7.66
C GLY A 298 1.87 -31.84 -7.87
N LYS A 299 2.18 -30.65 -7.35
CA LYS A 299 1.34 -29.44 -7.46
C LYS A 299 1.64 -28.59 -8.69
N LEU A 300 2.78 -28.83 -9.35
CA LEU A 300 3.26 -28.05 -10.48
C LEU A 300 3.94 -28.98 -11.51
N ASP A 301 3.80 -28.69 -12.80
CA ASP A 301 4.47 -29.48 -13.85
C ASP A 301 5.99 -29.26 -13.86
N THR A 302 6.73 -30.30 -14.22
CA THR A 302 8.19 -30.30 -14.33
C THR A 302 8.71 -29.14 -15.20
N GLY A 303 9.76 -28.47 -14.72
CA GLY A 303 10.42 -27.38 -15.45
C GLY A 303 9.74 -26.02 -15.35
N LYS A 304 8.62 -25.90 -14.62
CA LYS A 304 7.95 -24.61 -14.39
C LYS A 304 8.53 -23.88 -13.17
N ASN A 305 8.60 -22.56 -13.28
CA ASN A 305 8.84 -21.63 -12.17
C ASN A 305 7.92 -20.40 -12.38
N PRO A 306 6.61 -20.54 -12.11
CA PRO A 306 5.64 -19.48 -12.42
C PRO A 306 5.85 -18.25 -11.52
N LEU A 307 5.43 -17.09 -12.02
CA LEU A 307 5.24 -15.93 -11.17
C LEU A 307 4.10 -16.22 -10.20
N GLN A 308 4.36 -16.08 -8.91
CA GLN A 308 3.36 -16.23 -7.87
C GLN A 308 2.77 -14.86 -7.55
N THR A 309 1.44 -14.78 -7.43
CA THR A 309 0.75 -13.49 -7.26
C THR A 309 -0.41 -13.60 -6.28
N TYR A 310 -0.63 -12.54 -5.50
CA TYR A 310 -1.89 -12.34 -4.79
C TYR A 310 -2.34 -10.89 -4.91
N TRP A 311 -3.63 -10.65 -4.74
CA TRP A 311 -4.16 -9.32 -4.52
C TRP A 311 -5.33 -9.37 -3.53
N ILE A 312 -5.42 -8.37 -2.65
CA ILE A 312 -6.48 -8.25 -1.66
C ILE A 312 -6.99 -6.80 -1.71
N LEU A 313 -8.23 -6.64 -2.19
CA LEU A 313 -8.99 -5.40 -2.10
C LEU A 313 -9.93 -5.50 -0.90
N GLY A 314 -9.89 -4.51 -0.02
CA GLY A 314 -10.63 -4.60 1.24
C GLY A 314 -10.80 -3.28 1.97
N PHE A 315 -11.44 -3.38 3.13
CA PHE A 315 -11.47 -2.29 4.09
C PHE A 315 -10.13 -2.20 4.80
N SER A 316 -9.50 -1.04 4.75
CA SER A 316 -8.24 -0.79 5.43
C SER A 316 -8.44 -0.01 6.73
N TYR A 317 -7.73 -0.42 7.76
CA TYR A 317 -7.59 0.33 9.01
C TYR A 317 -6.13 0.71 9.25
N ALA A 318 -5.84 1.99 9.43
CA ALA A 318 -4.48 2.52 9.59
C ALA A 318 -4.32 3.32 10.89
N ILE A 319 -3.30 3.01 11.66
CA ILE A 319 -2.86 3.84 12.79
C ILE A 319 -1.39 4.14 12.58
N SER A 320 -1.00 5.41 12.73
CA SER A 320 0.41 5.81 12.79
C SER A 320 0.58 6.86 13.88
N SER A 321 1.63 6.69 14.68
CA SER A 321 2.07 7.68 15.66
C SER A 321 3.31 8.36 15.10
N LYS A 322 3.15 9.21 14.10
CA LYS A 322 4.23 10.10 13.69
C LYS A 322 4.29 11.25 14.70
N LYS A 323 5.31 11.27 15.55
CA LYS A 323 5.66 12.46 16.35
C LYS A 323 6.54 13.38 15.51
#